data_AF-A0A7J3LNE3-F1
#
_entry.id   AF-A0A7J3LNE3-F1
#
_cell.length_a   1.000
_cell.length_b   1.000
_cell.length_c   1.000
_cell.angle_alpha   90.00
_cell.angle_beta   90.00
_cell.angle_gamma   90.00
#
_symmetry.space_group_name_H-M   'P 1'
#
loop_
_entity.id
_entity.type
_entity.pdbx_description
1 polymer ?
#
loop_
_entity_poly.entity_id
_entity_poly.type
_entity_poly.pdbx_seq_one_letter_code
_entity_poly.pdbx_strand_id
1 'polypeptide(L)'
;MLRIAILHVNNSYNYGNFMMGLNLIRELDSQDKVFLLEVNSDDDFFRFHKGVESKIERIRFSQKSFNNKISRFTNRLLFSVKNRTTDILNHEPDAIIILGGDDLSEYYEKWKIFVALELYYLYKLNKHVPVFLVGQTIGPYNSWRKIAARRFLKDLNIYSRDPHCAEYLRKELKVDNVFESSDLAFLPLLGQDEAKLSHGLKEENYLTLVPSGLVKHYSKGFDIYVSEWVKIINRLLKLFEKKQIVLLAHVLKPESSDDRVVINAIMERVNDKRVIAITDEMLPTEARIIVGNGIMTITGRMHAAISTFQMGKPAISLAYSVKYGGIIGEDLGRHDLIIDCKDKTIWEDGRIVDMVMDRVDYVEKNYPRLQKEIKIGVKRLQKKAMAQIEDIAKKLKEIDNGKK
;
A
#
# COMPACT_ATOMS: atom_id res chain seq x y z
N MET A 1 24.09 9.96 16.17
CA MET A 1 23.17 8.91 15.69
C MET A 1 21.89 9.61 15.24
N LEU A 2 21.62 9.55 13.94
CA LEU A 2 20.49 10.24 13.30
C LEU A 2 19.19 9.51 13.63
N ARG A 3 18.19 10.24 14.16
CA ARG A 3 16.88 9.69 14.55
C ARG A 3 15.83 9.99 13.48
N ILE A 4 15.28 8.98 12.82
CA ILE A 4 14.33 9.16 11.72
C ILE A 4 12.98 8.61 12.13
N ALA A 5 11.97 9.47 12.26
CA ALA A 5 10.60 9.01 12.51
C ALA A 5 9.93 8.55 11.21
N ILE A 6 9.41 7.33 11.18
CA ILE A 6 8.60 6.80 10.09
C ILE A 6 7.17 6.68 10.57
N LEU A 7 6.29 7.49 9.97
CA LEU A 7 4.86 7.51 10.25
C LEU A 7 4.10 6.74 9.17
N HIS A 8 2.85 6.39 9.48
CA HIS A 8 1.98 5.58 8.61
C HIS A 8 2.51 4.17 8.34
N VAL A 9 3.29 3.60 9.27
CA VAL A 9 3.68 2.18 9.30
C VAL A 9 2.92 1.42 10.37
N ASN A 10 1.69 1.84 10.63
CA ASN A 10 0.99 1.54 11.87
C ASN A 10 0.38 0.14 11.94
N ASN A 11 0.24 -0.53 10.80
CA ASN A 11 -0.44 -1.80 10.69
C ASN A 11 0.36 -2.81 9.84
N SER A 12 1.17 -3.62 10.53
CA SER A 12 1.99 -4.68 9.93
C SER A 12 1.17 -5.87 9.39
N TYR A 13 -0.13 -5.92 9.69
CA TYR A 13 -1.08 -6.91 9.18
C TYR A 13 -1.70 -6.51 7.85
N ASN A 14 -1.48 -5.29 7.39
CA ASN A 14 -1.60 -4.95 5.98
C ASN A 14 -0.23 -5.14 5.33
N TYR A 15 -0.03 -6.29 4.68
CA TYR A 15 1.30 -6.63 4.17
C TYR A 15 1.85 -5.61 3.19
N GLY A 16 0.99 -4.89 2.47
CA GLY A 16 1.38 -3.79 1.58
C GLY A 16 2.00 -2.60 2.30
N ASN A 17 1.38 -2.15 3.40
CA ASN A 17 1.95 -1.11 4.24
C ASN A 17 3.27 -1.58 4.87
N PHE A 18 3.28 -2.83 5.34
CA PHE A 18 4.41 -3.42 6.00
C PHE A 18 5.63 -3.54 5.06
N MET A 19 5.46 -4.08 3.84
CA MET A 19 6.57 -4.24 2.87
C MET A 19 7.22 -2.92 2.48
N MET A 20 6.43 -1.84 2.33
CA MET A 20 6.99 -0.52 2.04
C MET A 20 7.85 -0.02 3.21
N GLY A 21 7.42 -0.24 4.45
CA GLY A 21 8.17 0.13 5.66
C GLY A 21 9.47 -0.66 5.79
N LEU A 22 9.42 -1.97 5.56
CA LEU A 22 10.60 -2.84 5.56
C LEU A 22 11.63 -2.40 4.51
N ASN A 23 11.19 -2.17 3.27
CA ASN A 23 12.07 -1.73 2.19
C ASN A 23 12.67 -0.35 2.48
N LEU A 24 11.88 0.61 2.98
CA LEU A 24 12.38 1.94 3.33
C LEU A 24 13.48 1.86 4.40
N ILE A 25 13.23 1.12 5.49
CA ILE A 25 14.17 0.99 6.60
C ILE A 25 15.46 0.33 6.13
N ARG A 26 15.35 -0.80 5.43
CA ARG A 26 16.52 -1.55 4.94
C ARG A 26 17.40 -0.69 4.03
N GLU A 27 16.80 -0.02 3.05
CA GLU A 27 17.58 0.75 2.07
C GLU A 27 18.14 2.07 2.64
N LEU A 28 17.53 2.61 3.68
CA LEU A 28 18.08 3.77 4.40
C LEU A 28 19.06 3.39 5.50
N ASP A 29 19.23 2.11 5.82
CA ASP A 29 20.00 1.69 6.99
C ASP A 29 21.49 2.03 6.87
N SER A 30 22.08 2.37 8.01
CA SER A 30 23.52 2.58 8.19
C SER A 30 23.82 2.59 9.69
N GLN A 31 25.04 2.22 10.11
CA GLN A 31 25.41 2.01 11.52
C GLN A 31 25.06 3.16 12.49
N ASP A 32 24.92 4.40 12.00
CA ASP A 32 24.63 5.60 12.80
C ASP A 32 23.15 6.06 12.79
N LYS A 33 22.18 5.19 12.48
CA LYS A 33 20.74 5.55 12.43
C LYS A 33 19.87 4.78 13.42
N VAL A 34 18.79 5.44 13.86
CA VAL A 34 17.68 4.83 14.61
C VAL A 34 16.37 5.21 13.95
N PHE A 35 15.49 4.23 13.72
CA PHE A 35 14.18 4.45 13.13
C PHE A 35 13.08 4.43 14.21
N LEU A 36 12.36 5.54 14.37
CA LEU A 36 11.26 5.70 15.31
C LEU A 36 9.95 5.37 14.58
N LEU A 37 9.27 4.28 14.95
CA LEU A 37 8.11 3.78 14.22
C LEU A 37 6.78 4.15 14.90
N GLU A 38 5.83 4.67 14.13
CA GLU A 38 4.42 4.77 14.52
C GLU A 38 3.73 3.42 14.30
N VAL A 39 3.56 2.63 15.36
CA VAL A 39 2.93 1.29 15.33
C VAL A 39 1.76 1.18 16.31
N ASN A 40 0.66 0.52 15.87
CA ASN A 40 -0.58 0.43 16.65
C ASN A 40 -0.44 -0.46 17.89
N SER A 41 0.33 -1.55 17.81
CA SER A 41 0.48 -2.53 18.89
C SER A 41 1.93 -2.95 19.13
N ASP A 42 2.19 -3.64 20.25
CA ASP A 42 3.50 -4.26 20.50
C ASP A 42 3.77 -5.40 19.53
N ASP A 43 2.72 -6.09 19.07
CA ASP A 43 2.84 -7.11 18.04
C ASP A 43 3.27 -6.52 16.69
N ASP A 44 2.70 -5.37 16.28
CA ASP A 44 3.16 -4.65 15.10
C ASP A 44 4.65 -4.31 15.20
N PHE A 45 5.09 -3.83 16.37
CA PHE A 45 6.50 -3.53 16.62
C PHE A 45 7.39 -4.78 16.53
N PHE A 46 6.96 -5.89 17.15
CA PHE A 46 7.68 -7.16 17.12
C PHE A 46 7.79 -7.73 15.70
N ARG A 47 6.75 -7.58 14.88
CA ARG A 47 6.77 -7.97 13.47
C ARG A 47 7.79 -7.15 12.69
N PHE A 48 7.88 -5.83 12.89
CA PHE A 48 8.96 -5.02 12.31
C PHE A 48 10.34 -5.50 12.75
N HIS A 49 10.53 -5.84 14.03
CA HIS A 49 11.80 -6.35 14.54
C HIS A 49 12.25 -7.67 13.86
N LYS A 50 11.30 -8.50 13.41
CA LYS A 50 11.60 -9.71 12.61
C LYS A 50 11.94 -9.42 11.16
N GLY A 51 11.52 -8.28 10.62
CA GLY A 51 11.64 -7.95 9.20
C GLY A 51 12.80 -7.02 8.85
N VAL A 52 13.48 -6.44 9.83
CA VAL A 52 14.64 -5.55 9.65
C VAL A 52 15.76 -5.91 10.62
N GLU A 53 17.00 -5.68 10.20
CA GLU A 53 18.19 -5.80 11.06
C GLU A 53 18.53 -4.49 11.77
N SER A 54 17.92 -3.38 11.33
CA SER A 54 18.19 -2.02 11.77
C SER A 54 17.71 -1.75 13.20
N LYS A 55 18.32 -0.75 13.85
CA LYS A 55 17.88 -0.29 15.17
C LYS A 55 16.55 0.46 15.08
N ILE A 56 15.51 -0.12 15.68
CA ILE A 56 14.15 0.45 15.71
C ILE A 56 13.70 0.79 17.14
N GLU A 57 12.92 1.85 17.27
CA GLU A 57 12.30 2.31 18.51
C GLU A 57 10.82 2.64 18.24
N ARG A 58 9.94 2.45 19.24
CA ARG A 58 8.50 2.75 19.11
C ARG A 58 8.19 4.19 19.51
N ILE A 59 7.44 4.92 18.68
CA ILE A 59 6.86 6.21 19.07
C ILE A 59 5.70 5.96 20.04
N ARG A 60 5.78 6.55 21.23
CA ARG A 60 4.73 6.47 22.25
C ARG A 60 3.84 7.70 22.22
N PHE A 61 2.56 7.49 21.91
CA PHE A 61 1.57 8.57 21.97
C PHE A 61 0.94 8.63 23.36
N SER A 62 0.82 9.85 23.90
CA SER A 62 0.22 10.08 25.19
C SER A 62 -1.32 10.02 25.08
N GLN A 63 -1.96 9.24 25.97
CA GLN A 63 -3.42 9.28 26.09
C GLN A 63 -3.83 10.55 26.86
N LYS A 64 -3.93 11.68 26.16
CA LYS A 64 -4.41 12.94 26.74
C LYS A 64 -5.93 13.01 26.67
N SER A 65 -6.57 12.99 27.84
CA SER A 65 -8.01 13.19 28.02
C SER A 65 -8.46 14.57 27.53
N PHE A 66 -9.58 14.60 26.81
CA PHE A 66 -10.22 15.84 26.39
C PHE A 66 -10.89 16.52 27.58
N ASN A 67 -10.48 17.75 27.90
CA ASN A 67 -11.18 18.52 28.92
C ASN A 67 -12.55 18.97 28.36
N ASN A 68 -13.65 18.63 29.06
CA ASN A 68 -15.03 18.84 28.62
C ASN A 68 -15.41 20.31 28.34
N LYS A 69 -14.55 21.28 28.71
CA LYS A 69 -14.75 22.73 28.48
C LYS A 69 -14.50 23.20 27.04
N ILE A 70 -13.93 22.37 26.16
CA ILE A 70 -13.75 22.73 24.73
C ILE A 70 -15.03 22.40 23.97
N SER A 71 -15.88 23.42 23.77
CA SER A 71 -17.25 23.28 23.24
C SER A 71 -17.35 23.06 21.73
N ARG A 72 -16.31 23.42 20.95
CA ARG A 72 -16.32 23.33 19.48
C ARG A 72 -15.53 22.14 18.96
N PHE A 73 -16.16 21.32 18.12
CA PHE A 73 -15.57 20.15 17.45
C PHE A 73 -14.25 20.47 16.71
N THR A 74 -14.16 21.64 16.08
CA THR A 74 -12.94 22.10 15.38
C THR A 74 -11.75 22.33 16.32
N ASN A 75 -11.99 22.87 17.52
CA ASN A 75 -10.95 23.03 18.54
C ASN A 75 -10.47 21.67 19.05
N ARG A 76 -11.35 20.65 19.03
CA ARG A 76 -10.95 19.28 19.37
C ARG A 76 -10.01 18.70 18.32
N LEU A 77 -10.31 18.87 17.04
CA LEU A 77 -9.43 18.39 15.97
C LEU A 77 -8.05 19.10 16.00
N LEU A 78 -8.02 20.41 16.20
CA LEU A 78 -6.75 21.15 16.32
C LEU A 78 -5.93 20.77 17.56
N PHE A 79 -6.59 20.50 18.69
CA PHE A 79 -5.92 19.99 19.89
C PHE A 79 -5.33 18.58 19.65
N SER A 80 -6.06 17.71 18.94
CA SER A 80 -5.55 16.39 18.53
C SER A 80 -4.29 16.52 17.67
N VAL A 81 -4.31 17.40 16.66
CA VAL A 81 -3.14 17.71 15.82
C VAL A 81 -1.98 18.19 16.69
N LYS A 82 -2.21 19.17 17.59
CA LYS A 82 -1.16 19.68 18.48
C LYS A 82 -0.56 18.58 19.36
N ASN A 83 -1.39 17.71 19.93
CA ASN A 83 -0.92 16.62 20.78
C ASN A 83 -0.09 15.61 19.99
N ARG A 84 -0.58 15.16 18.83
CA ARG A 84 0.16 14.22 17.97
C ARG A 84 1.50 14.80 17.53
N THR A 85 1.53 16.06 17.11
CA THR A 85 2.77 16.79 16.81
C THR A 85 3.72 16.80 18.00
N THR A 86 3.24 17.15 19.19
CA THR A 86 4.06 17.21 20.41
C THR A 86 4.64 15.84 20.75
N ASP A 87 3.80 14.80 20.70
CA ASP A 87 4.21 13.45 21.09
C ASP A 87 5.29 12.89 20.14
N ILE A 88 5.21 13.18 18.84
CA ILE A 88 6.27 12.83 17.88
C ILE A 88 7.56 13.62 18.17
N LEU A 89 7.45 14.94 18.34
CA LEU A 89 8.62 15.79 18.57
C LEU A 89 9.33 15.49 19.90
N ASN A 90 8.62 15.00 20.92
CA ASN A 90 9.21 14.55 22.19
C ASN A 90 10.16 13.35 22.04
N HIS A 91 10.11 12.62 20.92
CA HIS A 91 11.08 11.57 20.63
C HIS A 91 12.34 12.10 19.93
N GLU A 92 12.44 13.42 19.78
CA GLU A 92 13.56 14.16 19.19
C GLU A 92 13.97 13.60 17.81
N PRO A 93 13.03 13.51 16.83
CA PRO A 93 13.40 13.09 15.48
C PRO A 93 14.16 14.21 14.76
N ASP A 94 15.09 13.80 13.91
CA ASP A 94 15.91 14.65 13.06
C ASP A 94 15.35 14.81 11.66
N ALA A 95 14.52 13.83 11.27
CA ALA A 95 13.74 13.83 10.06
C ALA A 95 12.46 13.01 10.29
N ILE A 96 11.42 13.34 9.54
CA ILE A 96 10.15 12.62 9.57
C ILE A 96 9.83 12.14 8.16
N ILE A 97 9.59 10.85 8.00
CA ILE A 97 9.15 10.23 6.76
C ILE A 97 7.70 9.78 6.93
N ILE A 98 6.82 10.21 6.03
CA ILE A 98 5.42 9.77 5.97
C ILE A 98 5.27 8.80 4.82
N LEU A 99 5.01 7.54 5.13
CA LEU A 99 5.03 6.48 4.16
C LEU A 99 3.65 6.24 3.51
N GLY A 100 3.59 6.49 2.20
CA GLY A 100 2.52 6.08 1.31
C GLY A 100 1.11 6.56 1.69
N GLY A 101 0.16 6.19 0.82
CA GLY A 101 -1.26 6.43 1.03
C GLY A 101 -1.90 7.31 -0.03
N ASP A 102 -3.22 7.36 0.03
CA ASP A 102 -4.10 8.24 -0.73
C ASP A 102 -4.89 9.17 0.21
N ASP A 103 -4.50 9.23 1.49
CA ASP A 103 -5.17 9.99 2.55
C ASP A 103 -4.99 11.52 2.41
N LEU A 104 -4.09 11.95 1.52
CA LEU A 104 -3.87 13.36 1.17
C LEU A 104 -4.65 13.78 -0.10
N SER A 105 -5.58 12.97 -0.59
CA SER A 105 -6.41 13.26 -1.76
C SER A 105 -7.88 13.56 -1.39
N GLU A 106 -8.59 14.33 -2.23
CA GLU A 106 -10.05 14.52 -2.07
C GLU A 106 -10.90 13.43 -2.74
N TYR A 107 -10.31 12.27 -3.10
CA TYR A 107 -11.07 11.19 -3.75
C TYR A 107 -12.17 10.62 -2.85
N TYR A 108 -12.07 10.81 -1.54
CA TYR A 108 -13.08 10.37 -0.58
C TYR A 108 -13.90 11.57 -0.07
N GLU A 109 -15.14 11.72 -0.57
CA GLU A 109 -15.96 12.91 -0.34
C GLU A 109 -16.18 13.27 1.14
N LYS A 110 -16.27 12.25 2.01
CA LYS A 110 -16.49 12.41 3.46
C LYS A 110 -15.24 12.88 4.23
N TRP A 111 -14.09 13.00 3.57
CA TRP A 111 -12.79 13.25 4.20
C TRP A 111 -12.21 14.64 3.94
N LYS A 112 -12.89 15.49 3.17
CA LYS A 112 -12.36 16.80 2.74
C LYS A 112 -11.84 17.70 3.87
N ILE A 113 -12.48 17.71 5.04
CA ILE A 113 -12.01 18.48 6.21
C ILE A 113 -10.81 17.82 6.89
N PHE A 114 -10.77 16.49 6.93
CA PHE A 114 -9.66 15.72 7.49
C PHE A 114 -8.40 15.86 6.65
N VAL A 115 -8.54 15.88 5.32
CA VAL A 115 -7.43 16.15 4.40
C VAL A 115 -6.77 17.50 4.70
N ALA A 116 -7.55 18.57 4.90
CA ALA A 116 -7.01 19.88 5.22
C ALA A 116 -6.30 19.91 6.60
N LEU A 117 -6.82 19.16 7.58
CA LEU A 117 -6.21 19.00 8.90
C LEU A 117 -4.91 18.20 8.83
N GLU A 118 -4.87 17.14 8.04
CA GLU A 118 -3.66 16.34 7.83
C GLU A 118 -2.57 17.17 7.15
N LEU A 119 -2.91 17.95 6.11
CA LEU A 119 -1.98 18.89 5.49
C LEU A 119 -1.46 19.95 6.48
N TYR A 120 -2.33 20.46 7.35
CA TYR A 120 -1.93 21.40 8.41
C TYR A 120 -1.01 20.75 9.44
N TYR A 121 -1.28 19.50 9.81
CA TYR A 121 -0.44 18.70 10.71
C TYR A 121 0.96 18.46 10.12
N LEU A 122 1.05 18.07 8.85
CA LEU A 122 2.32 17.91 8.13
C LEU A 122 3.10 19.23 8.06
N TYR A 123 2.42 20.32 7.74
CA TYR A 123 3.00 21.66 7.77
C TYR A 123 3.53 22.05 9.16
N LYS A 124 2.83 21.67 10.23
CA LYS A 124 3.29 21.91 11.61
C LYS A 124 4.53 21.12 11.95
N LEU A 125 4.61 19.84 11.57
CA LEU A 125 5.82 19.03 11.75
C LEU A 125 7.01 19.63 11.01
N ASN A 126 6.82 20.02 9.73
CA ASN A 126 7.89 20.54 8.88
C ASN A 126 8.51 21.86 9.36
N LYS A 127 7.83 22.60 10.25
CA LYS A 127 8.40 23.79 10.89
C LYS A 127 9.48 23.49 11.92
N HIS A 128 9.51 22.27 12.43
CA HIS A 128 10.44 21.84 13.47
C HIS A 128 11.49 20.89 12.92
N VAL A 129 11.07 19.95 12.07
CA VAL A 129 11.89 18.86 11.57
C VAL A 129 11.54 18.60 10.10
N PRO A 130 12.52 18.41 9.19
CA PRO A 130 12.23 18.15 7.78
C PRO A 130 11.31 16.95 7.57
N VAL A 131 10.25 17.13 6.78
CA VAL A 131 9.25 16.11 6.45
C VAL A 131 9.40 15.64 5.00
N PHE A 132 9.41 14.32 4.82
CA PHE A 132 9.50 13.63 3.54
C PHE A 132 8.21 12.81 3.32
N LEU A 133 7.46 13.14 2.27
CA LEU A 133 6.26 12.42 1.85
C LEU A 133 6.62 11.38 0.79
N VAL A 134 6.65 10.11 1.18
CA VAL A 134 7.25 9.02 0.38
C VAL A 134 6.17 8.17 -0.27
N GLY A 135 6.08 8.19 -1.61
CA GLY A 135 5.15 7.33 -2.36
C GLY A 135 3.67 7.73 -2.19
N GLN A 136 3.39 9.02 -2.06
CA GLN A 136 2.04 9.55 -1.82
C GLN A 136 1.24 9.74 -3.12
N THR A 137 -0.08 9.64 -3.01
CA THR A 137 -1.04 10.20 -3.97
C THR A 137 -1.72 11.42 -3.33
N ILE A 138 -1.48 12.61 -3.87
CA ILE A 138 -1.84 13.91 -3.28
C ILE A 138 -2.77 14.70 -4.21
N GLY A 139 -3.88 15.20 -3.66
CA GLY A 139 -4.87 15.95 -4.43
C GLY A 139 -5.66 15.09 -5.44
N PRO A 140 -6.35 15.71 -6.42
CA PRO A 140 -6.52 17.16 -6.58
C PRO A 140 -7.40 17.75 -5.47
N TYR A 141 -7.27 19.06 -5.23
CA TYR A 141 -8.04 19.82 -4.23
C TYR A 141 -8.94 20.87 -4.85
N ASN A 142 -10.06 21.14 -4.18
CA ASN A 142 -11.07 22.10 -4.63
C ASN A 142 -11.26 23.25 -3.63
N SER A 143 -11.80 24.37 -4.12
CA SER A 143 -12.18 25.54 -3.29
C SER A 143 -10.99 26.07 -2.45
N TRP A 144 -11.23 26.50 -1.21
CA TRP A 144 -10.21 27.02 -0.30
C TRP A 144 -9.11 25.99 0.06
N ARG A 145 -9.39 24.68 -0.07
CA ARG A 145 -8.41 23.62 0.23
C ARG A 145 -7.26 23.61 -0.77
N LYS A 146 -7.49 24.05 -2.01
CA LYS A 146 -6.42 24.27 -2.99
C LYS A 146 -5.39 25.31 -2.51
N ILE A 147 -5.88 26.40 -1.90
CA ILE A 147 -5.03 27.46 -1.33
C ILE A 147 -4.29 26.93 -0.09
N ALA A 148 -4.99 26.21 0.79
CA ALA A 148 -4.39 25.59 1.97
C ALA A 148 -3.30 24.59 1.60
N ALA A 149 -3.58 23.68 0.65
CA ALA A 149 -2.63 22.69 0.16
C ALA A 149 -1.38 23.35 -0.44
N ARG A 150 -1.54 24.36 -1.30
CA ARG A 150 -0.40 25.15 -1.81
C ARG A 150 0.46 25.69 -0.66
N ARG A 151 -0.16 26.26 0.37
CA ARG A 151 0.55 26.86 1.51
C ARG A 151 1.27 25.82 2.37
N PHE A 152 0.64 24.67 2.60
CA PHE A 152 1.09 23.65 3.54
C PHE A 152 2.08 22.66 2.92
N LEU A 153 2.00 22.43 1.61
CA LEU A 153 2.89 21.51 0.88
C LEU A 153 4.18 22.18 0.38
N LYS A 154 4.24 23.51 0.32
CA LYS A 154 5.32 24.27 -0.35
C LYS A 154 6.73 23.84 0.05
N ASP A 155 6.95 23.64 1.34
CA ASP A 155 8.28 23.40 1.91
C ASP A 155 8.53 21.91 2.25
N LEU A 156 7.62 21.02 1.86
CA LEU A 156 7.76 19.57 2.08
C LEU A 156 8.59 18.93 0.97
N ASN A 157 9.30 17.85 1.30
CA ASN A 157 9.93 16.99 0.29
C ASN A 157 8.91 15.94 -0.17
N ILE A 158 8.44 16.02 -1.40
CA ILE A 158 7.35 15.16 -1.89
C ILE A 158 7.85 14.21 -2.96
N TYR A 159 7.59 12.92 -2.79
CA TYR A 159 7.87 11.87 -3.75
C TYR A 159 6.55 11.19 -4.13
N SER A 160 6.07 11.52 -5.33
CA SER A 160 4.80 11.02 -5.84
C SER A 160 5.02 9.78 -6.71
N ARG A 161 4.35 8.69 -6.37
CA ARG A 161 4.30 7.46 -7.19
C ARG A 161 3.27 7.51 -8.32
N ASP A 162 2.56 8.63 -8.45
CA ASP A 162 1.59 8.91 -9.50
C ASP A 162 2.07 10.12 -10.34
N PRO A 163 2.37 9.94 -11.64
CA PRO A 163 2.82 11.02 -12.52
C PRO A 163 1.83 12.18 -12.63
N HIS A 164 0.52 11.91 -12.66
CA HIS A 164 -0.52 12.94 -12.75
C HIS A 164 -0.57 13.79 -11.49
N CYS A 165 -0.39 13.15 -10.32
CA CYS A 165 -0.29 13.84 -9.05
C CYS A 165 0.96 14.75 -9.02
N ALA A 166 2.10 14.27 -9.48
CA ALA A 166 3.33 15.06 -9.53
C ALA A 166 3.16 16.30 -10.44
N GLU A 167 2.53 16.10 -11.60
CA GLU A 167 2.21 17.18 -12.53
C GLU A 167 1.26 18.21 -11.91
N TYR A 168 0.18 17.76 -11.27
CA TYR A 168 -0.77 18.62 -10.58
C TYR A 168 -0.08 19.50 -9.51
N LEU A 169 0.76 18.89 -8.67
CA LEU A 169 1.49 19.61 -7.62
C LEU A 169 2.40 20.70 -8.21
N ARG A 170 3.15 20.39 -9.27
CA ARG A 170 4.07 21.34 -9.91
C ARG A 170 3.33 22.42 -10.70
N LYS A 171 2.38 22.03 -11.55
CA LYS A 171 1.74 22.96 -12.50
C LYS A 171 0.64 23.79 -11.86
N GLU A 172 -0.23 23.18 -11.05
CA GLU A 172 -1.40 23.86 -10.48
C GLU A 172 -1.15 24.42 -9.08
N LEU A 173 -0.48 23.65 -8.21
CA LEU A 173 -0.19 24.10 -6.85
C LEU A 173 1.10 24.93 -6.77
N LYS A 174 2.00 24.85 -7.77
CA LYS A 174 3.32 25.52 -7.76
C LYS A 174 4.18 25.10 -6.57
N VAL A 175 4.22 23.79 -6.31
CA VAL A 175 5.11 23.18 -5.32
C VAL A 175 6.36 22.69 -6.05
N ASP A 176 7.53 23.19 -5.67
CA ASP A 176 8.78 22.95 -6.40
C ASP A 176 9.45 21.63 -5.99
N ASN A 177 9.39 21.27 -4.70
CA ASN A 177 10.04 20.09 -4.12
C ASN A 177 9.24 18.80 -4.33
N VAL A 178 8.88 18.52 -5.60
CA VAL A 178 8.11 17.34 -6.00
C VAL A 178 8.93 16.49 -6.95
N PHE A 179 9.20 15.26 -6.55
CA PHE A 179 9.93 14.25 -7.28
C PHE A 179 8.96 13.16 -7.72
N GLU A 180 9.09 12.72 -8.97
CA GLU A 180 8.41 11.51 -9.41
C GLU A 180 9.14 10.30 -8.87
N SER A 181 8.41 9.36 -8.30
CA SER A 181 8.97 8.17 -7.69
C SER A 181 8.16 6.93 -8.05
N SER A 182 8.45 5.80 -7.41
CA SER A 182 7.67 4.58 -7.55
C SER A 182 7.29 4.02 -6.19
N ASP A 183 6.37 3.06 -6.18
CA ASP A 183 5.98 2.35 -4.98
C ASP A 183 7.16 1.51 -4.45
N LEU A 184 7.51 1.69 -3.17
CA LEU A 184 8.62 0.96 -2.55
C LEU A 184 8.39 -0.55 -2.51
N ALA A 185 7.15 -1.02 -2.65
CA ALA A 185 6.82 -2.43 -2.76
C ALA A 185 7.44 -3.12 -3.99
N PHE A 186 7.87 -2.39 -5.03
CA PHE A 186 8.60 -2.99 -6.16
C PHE A 186 10.03 -3.42 -5.81
N LEU A 187 10.61 -2.92 -4.72
CA LEU A 187 11.94 -3.34 -4.27
C LEU A 187 11.90 -4.78 -3.72
N PRO A 188 12.96 -5.59 -3.91
CA PRO A 188 13.07 -6.92 -3.31
C PRO A 188 12.92 -6.84 -1.80
N LEU A 189 12.34 -7.84 -1.13
CA LEU A 189 12.27 -7.88 0.34
C LEU A 189 13.50 -8.58 0.93
N LEU A 190 13.77 -8.35 2.22
CA LEU A 190 14.85 -9.06 2.92
C LEU A 190 14.55 -10.57 2.93
N GLY A 191 15.57 -11.37 2.62
CA GLY A 191 15.43 -12.83 2.55
C GLY A 191 14.58 -13.35 1.39
N GLN A 192 14.23 -12.50 0.41
CA GLN A 192 13.33 -12.88 -0.67
C GLN A 192 13.90 -14.00 -1.54
N ASP A 193 15.20 -13.98 -1.85
CA ASP A 193 15.82 -14.97 -2.74
C ASP A 193 16.04 -16.32 -2.03
N GLU A 194 16.12 -16.31 -0.69
CA GLU A 194 16.28 -17.49 0.16
C GLU A 194 14.95 -18.10 0.64
N ALA A 195 13.87 -17.32 0.60
CA ALA A 195 12.56 -17.72 1.11
C ALA A 195 11.97 -18.86 0.27
N LYS A 196 11.52 -19.91 0.96
CA LYS A 196 10.99 -21.12 0.33
C LYS A 196 9.47 -21.08 0.27
N LEU A 197 8.93 -21.61 -0.82
CA LEU A 197 7.50 -21.83 -0.96
C LEU A 197 7.00 -22.80 0.12
N SER A 198 5.88 -22.45 0.76
CA SER A 198 5.31 -23.14 1.93
C SER A 198 3.94 -23.76 1.60
N HIS A 199 3.21 -24.23 2.62
CA HIS A 199 1.83 -24.75 2.49
C HIS A 199 1.64 -25.93 1.52
N GLY A 200 2.71 -26.69 1.25
CA GLY A 200 2.68 -27.79 0.29
C GLY A 200 2.48 -27.35 -1.17
N LEU A 201 2.61 -26.06 -1.45
CA LEU A 201 2.49 -25.50 -2.78
C LEU A 201 3.67 -25.90 -3.66
N LYS A 202 3.42 -25.99 -4.96
CA LYS A 202 4.42 -26.25 -6.00
C LYS A 202 4.43 -25.10 -6.99
N GLU A 203 5.63 -24.67 -7.37
CA GLU A 203 5.84 -23.59 -8.33
C GLU A 203 5.05 -23.85 -9.63
N GLU A 204 4.42 -22.79 -10.14
CA GLU A 204 3.59 -22.77 -11.36
C GLU A 204 2.48 -23.82 -11.38
N ASN A 205 2.04 -24.31 -10.21
CA ASN A 205 0.99 -25.31 -10.10
C ASN A 205 -0.33 -24.80 -9.53
N TYR A 206 -0.48 -23.48 -9.37
CA TYR A 206 -1.67 -22.86 -8.82
C TYR A 206 -1.90 -21.45 -9.35
N LEU A 207 -3.15 -21.00 -9.25
CA LEU A 207 -3.53 -19.60 -9.38
C LEU A 207 -3.75 -19.02 -7.99
N THR A 208 -3.40 -17.74 -7.79
CA THR A 208 -3.66 -17.06 -6.52
C THR A 208 -4.82 -16.09 -6.66
N LEU A 209 -5.80 -16.18 -5.78
CA LEU A 209 -6.91 -15.25 -5.67
C LEU A 209 -6.79 -14.52 -4.33
N VAL A 210 -6.88 -13.19 -4.37
CA VAL A 210 -6.84 -12.33 -3.17
C VAL A 210 -8.13 -11.50 -3.15
N PRO A 211 -9.25 -12.10 -2.71
CA PRO A 211 -10.49 -11.36 -2.51
C PRO A 211 -10.32 -10.35 -1.38
N SER A 212 -10.84 -9.14 -1.59
CA SER A 212 -10.62 -8.02 -0.67
C SER A 212 -11.71 -7.95 0.39
N GLY A 213 -11.32 -7.88 1.66
CA GLY A 213 -12.19 -7.54 2.79
C GLY A 213 -12.84 -6.15 2.68
N LEU A 214 -12.39 -5.30 1.76
CA LEU A 214 -13.01 -4.00 1.44
C LEU A 214 -14.29 -4.14 0.60
N VAL A 215 -15.19 -5.05 0.98
CA VAL A 215 -16.39 -5.43 0.21
C VAL A 215 -17.21 -4.22 -0.24
N LYS A 216 -17.37 -3.22 0.64
CA LYS A 216 -18.14 -1.99 0.36
C LYS A 216 -17.60 -1.18 -0.82
N HIS A 217 -16.35 -1.38 -1.22
CA HIS A 217 -15.76 -0.71 -2.38
C HIS A 217 -16.09 -1.42 -3.70
N TYR A 218 -16.49 -2.70 -3.65
CA TYR A 218 -16.76 -3.53 -4.83
C TYR A 218 -18.24 -3.81 -5.04
N SER A 219 -18.98 -4.08 -3.97
CA SER A 219 -20.39 -4.43 -4.03
C SER A 219 -21.16 -3.77 -2.89
N LYS A 220 -22.47 -3.58 -3.08
CA LYS A 220 -23.38 -3.19 -1.99
C LYS A 220 -23.79 -4.38 -1.11
N GLY A 221 -23.66 -5.61 -1.61
CA GLY A 221 -24.07 -6.83 -0.92
C GLY A 221 -22.90 -7.79 -0.69
N PHE A 222 -22.70 -8.20 0.56
CA PHE A 222 -21.67 -9.19 0.92
C PHE A 222 -21.90 -10.52 0.21
N ASP A 223 -23.13 -11.04 0.23
CA ASP A 223 -23.47 -12.32 -0.39
C ASP A 223 -23.31 -12.30 -1.91
N ILE A 224 -23.61 -11.18 -2.55
CA ILE A 224 -23.39 -10.99 -3.99
C ILE A 224 -21.89 -11.06 -4.29
N TYR A 225 -21.08 -10.28 -3.56
CA TYR A 225 -19.63 -10.27 -3.72
C TYR A 225 -19.00 -11.65 -3.58
N VAL A 226 -19.39 -12.40 -2.53
CA VAL A 226 -18.93 -13.78 -2.31
C VAL A 226 -19.40 -14.69 -3.44
N SER A 227 -20.65 -14.58 -3.86
CA SER A 227 -21.22 -15.43 -4.92
C SER A 227 -20.51 -15.25 -6.27
N GLU A 228 -20.14 -14.02 -6.63
CA GLU A 228 -19.37 -13.77 -7.86
C GLU A 228 -17.95 -14.34 -7.78
N TRP A 229 -17.28 -14.24 -6.63
CA TRP A 229 -16.00 -14.93 -6.42
C TRP A 229 -16.11 -16.45 -6.54
N VAL A 230 -17.16 -17.05 -5.98
CA VAL A 230 -17.43 -18.50 -6.12
C VAL A 230 -17.64 -18.87 -7.59
N LYS A 231 -18.36 -18.05 -8.37
CA LYS A 231 -18.52 -18.26 -9.81
C LYS A 231 -17.18 -18.17 -10.55
N ILE A 232 -16.35 -17.18 -10.25
CA ILE A 232 -14.98 -17.05 -10.81
C ILE A 232 -14.16 -18.30 -10.51
N ILE A 233 -14.13 -18.74 -9.24
CA ILE A 233 -13.40 -19.95 -8.80
C ILE A 233 -13.89 -21.18 -9.58
N ASN A 234 -15.20 -21.39 -9.68
CA ASN A 234 -15.77 -22.52 -10.40
C ASN A 234 -15.43 -22.51 -11.90
N ARG A 235 -15.33 -21.34 -12.53
CA ARG A 235 -14.88 -21.20 -13.92
C ARG A 235 -13.40 -21.53 -14.07
N LEU A 236 -12.57 -21.03 -13.16
CA LEU A 236 -11.13 -21.32 -13.13
C LEU A 236 -10.84 -22.82 -12.87
N LEU A 237 -11.58 -23.46 -11.96
CA LEU A 237 -11.43 -24.90 -11.68
C LEU A 237 -11.72 -25.78 -12.89
N LYS A 238 -12.61 -25.34 -13.78
CA LYS A 238 -12.91 -26.00 -15.06
C LYS A 238 -11.82 -25.74 -16.10
N LEU A 239 -11.33 -24.51 -16.17
CA LEU A 239 -10.30 -24.12 -17.15
C LEU A 239 -8.93 -24.74 -16.80
N PHE A 240 -8.61 -24.84 -15.51
CA PHE A 240 -7.33 -25.34 -15.01
C PHE A 240 -7.49 -26.64 -14.22
N GLU A 241 -7.91 -27.72 -14.90
CA GLU A 241 -8.30 -28.99 -14.26
C GLU A 241 -7.25 -29.59 -13.29
N LYS A 242 -5.96 -29.35 -13.53
CA LYS A 242 -4.85 -29.91 -12.74
C LYS A 242 -4.18 -28.92 -11.79
N LYS A 243 -4.70 -27.70 -11.68
CA LYS A 243 -4.10 -26.63 -10.86
C LYS A 243 -4.91 -26.39 -9.60
N GLN A 244 -4.21 -25.97 -8.55
CA GLN A 244 -4.86 -25.51 -7.33
C GLN A 244 -5.31 -24.05 -7.47
N ILE A 245 -6.29 -23.64 -6.67
CA ILE A 245 -6.64 -22.24 -6.47
C ILE A 245 -6.33 -21.90 -5.03
N VAL A 246 -5.48 -20.90 -4.82
CA VAL A 246 -5.07 -20.44 -3.50
C VAL A 246 -5.80 -19.15 -3.19
N LEU A 247 -6.63 -19.15 -2.15
CA LEU A 247 -7.20 -17.95 -1.56
C LEU A 247 -6.24 -17.43 -0.49
N LEU A 248 -5.56 -16.32 -0.76
CA LEU A 248 -4.55 -15.75 0.14
C LEU A 248 -5.09 -14.49 0.83
N ALA A 249 -5.04 -14.45 2.16
CA ALA A 249 -5.28 -13.22 2.92
C ALA A 249 -4.05 -12.30 2.85
N HIS A 250 -4.25 -11.02 2.49
CA HIS A 250 -3.17 -10.05 2.33
C HIS A 250 -3.31 -8.82 3.26
N VAL A 251 -4.50 -8.63 3.83
CA VAL A 251 -4.81 -7.69 4.90
C VAL A 251 -5.62 -8.43 5.96
N LEU A 252 -5.10 -8.48 7.20
CA LEU A 252 -5.69 -9.24 8.30
C LEU A 252 -6.26 -8.33 9.40
N LYS A 253 -5.89 -7.05 9.40
CA LYS A 253 -6.42 -6.03 10.32
C LYS A 253 -6.57 -4.68 9.60
N PRO A 254 -7.46 -3.79 10.06
CA PRO A 254 -8.51 -4.04 11.06
C PRO A 254 -9.60 -4.98 10.53
N GLU A 255 -10.47 -5.48 11.42
CA GLU A 255 -11.58 -6.39 11.10
C GLU A 255 -12.45 -5.89 9.94
N SER A 256 -12.70 -4.57 9.88
CA SER A 256 -13.48 -3.94 8.80
C SER A 256 -12.90 -4.10 7.39
N SER A 257 -11.65 -4.55 7.29
CA SER A 257 -10.93 -4.78 6.05
C SER A 257 -10.18 -6.12 6.06
N ASP A 258 -10.53 -7.04 6.93
CA ASP A 258 -9.89 -8.36 7.04
C ASP A 258 -10.34 -9.26 5.88
N ASP A 259 -9.38 -9.70 5.05
CA ASP A 259 -9.62 -10.55 3.88
C ASP A 259 -10.17 -11.93 4.29
N ARG A 260 -9.85 -12.40 5.50
CA ARG A 260 -10.25 -13.72 6.01
C ARG A 260 -11.77 -13.87 6.09
N VAL A 261 -12.49 -12.78 6.35
CA VAL A 261 -13.96 -12.77 6.41
C VAL A 261 -14.55 -13.20 5.06
N VAL A 262 -14.03 -12.65 3.96
CA VAL A 262 -14.51 -12.99 2.61
C VAL A 262 -14.01 -14.38 2.20
N ILE A 263 -12.75 -14.71 2.49
CA ILE A 263 -12.16 -16.01 2.17
C ILE A 263 -12.93 -17.15 2.84
N ASN A 264 -13.25 -17.02 4.12
CA ASN A 264 -14.02 -18.04 4.85
C ASN A 264 -15.41 -18.22 4.24
N ALA A 265 -16.12 -17.14 3.93
CA ALA A 265 -17.44 -17.21 3.30
C ALA A 265 -17.40 -17.83 1.88
N ILE A 266 -16.30 -17.66 1.15
CA ILE A 266 -16.08 -18.36 -0.13
C ILE A 266 -15.84 -19.86 0.12
N MET A 267 -14.98 -20.22 1.08
CA MET A 267 -14.65 -21.61 1.40
C MET A 267 -15.89 -22.41 1.84
N GLU A 268 -16.85 -21.77 2.52
CA GLU A 268 -18.13 -22.40 2.88
C GLU A 268 -19.00 -22.76 1.67
N ARG A 269 -18.78 -22.11 0.52
CA ARG A 269 -19.60 -22.26 -0.71
C ARG A 269 -18.90 -23.04 -1.82
N VAL A 270 -17.61 -23.34 -1.66
CA VAL A 270 -16.80 -24.07 -2.64
C VAL A 270 -16.50 -25.47 -2.13
N ASN A 271 -17.01 -26.49 -2.83
CA ASN A 271 -16.79 -27.90 -2.48
C ASN A 271 -15.80 -28.57 -3.46
N ASP A 272 -14.55 -28.10 -3.49
CA ASP A 272 -13.47 -28.69 -4.29
C ASP A 272 -12.15 -28.67 -3.52
N LYS A 273 -11.52 -29.84 -3.37
CA LYS A 273 -10.26 -30.01 -2.60
C LYS A 273 -9.05 -29.29 -3.21
N ARG A 274 -9.14 -28.84 -4.47
CA ARG A 274 -8.10 -28.03 -5.12
C ARG A 274 -8.10 -26.58 -4.67
N VAL A 275 -9.15 -26.12 -4.00
CA VAL A 275 -9.22 -24.78 -3.44
C VAL A 275 -8.71 -24.80 -2.01
N ILE A 276 -7.65 -24.03 -1.75
CA ILE A 276 -7.04 -23.93 -0.43
C ILE A 276 -7.08 -22.48 0.04
N ALA A 277 -7.28 -22.29 1.34
CA ALA A 277 -7.20 -20.99 1.97
C ALA A 277 -5.91 -20.87 2.79
N ILE A 278 -5.20 -19.77 2.60
CA ILE A 278 -4.01 -19.39 3.37
C ILE A 278 -4.35 -18.09 4.11
N THR A 279 -4.63 -18.23 5.40
CA THR A 279 -5.20 -17.18 6.28
C THR A 279 -4.37 -16.95 7.55
N ASP A 280 -3.24 -17.63 7.67
CA ASP A 280 -2.25 -17.47 8.73
C ASP A 280 -1.52 -16.12 8.64
N GLU A 281 -1.01 -15.69 9.79
CA GLU A 281 -0.24 -14.45 9.92
C GLU A 281 1.21 -14.71 9.51
N MET A 282 1.69 -14.00 8.48
CA MET A 282 3.03 -14.18 7.93
C MET A 282 3.72 -12.84 7.67
N LEU A 283 5.01 -12.87 7.33
CA LEU A 283 5.74 -11.70 6.85
C LEU A 283 5.40 -11.43 5.38
N PRO A 284 5.53 -10.16 4.91
CA PRO A 284 5.29 -9.83 3.51
C PRO A 284 6.18 -10.60 2.53
N THR A 285 7.38 -11.02 2.95
CA THR A 285 8.28 -11.85 2.15
C THR A 285 7.62 -13.19 1.85
N GLU A 286 7.03 -13.84 2.84
CA GLU A 286 6.36 -15.15 2.69
C GLU A 286 5.13 -15.04 1.78
N ALA A 287 4.29 -14.01 2.00
CA ALA A 287 3.14 -13.73 1.13
C ALA A 287 3.57 -13.46 -0.32
N ARG A 288 4.69 -12.74 -0.51
CA ARG A 288 5.26 -12.46 -1.83
C ARG A 288 5.73 -13.74 -2.53
N ILE A 289 6.38 -14.65 -1.82
CA ILE A 289 6.78 -15.94 -2.37
C ILE A 289 5.58 -16.76 -2.81
N ILE A 290 4.48 -16.76 -2.05
CA ILE A 290 3.24 -17.44 -2.44
C ILE A 290 2.67 -16.84 -3.73
N VAL A 291 2.50 -15.52 -3.83
CA VAL A 291 1.95 -14.94 -5.08
C VAL A 291 2.92 -15.04 -6.27
N GLY A 292 4.23 -14.99 -6.00
CA GLY A 292 5.29 -14.97 -7.01
C GLY A 292 5.61 -16.32 -7.65
N ASN A 293 5.32 -17.42 -6.95
CA ASN A 293 5.52 -18.77 -7.47
C ASN A 293 4.23 -19.35 -8.09
N GLY A 294 3.12 -18.61 -8.07
CA GLY A 294 1.90 -18.97 -8.79
C GLY A 294 2.02 -18.72 -10.31
N ILE A 295 1.02 -19.19 -11.06
CA ILE A 295 0.90 -18.92 -12.50
C ILE A 295 0.54 -17.45 -12.73
N MET A 296 -0.53 -17.00 -12.07
CA MET A 296 -1.03 -15.63 -12.13
C MET A 296 -1.83 -15.32 -10.86
N THR A 297 -2.07 -14.05 -10.60
CA THR A 297 -2.89 -13.59 -9.47
C THR A 297 -4.14 -12.85 -9.93
N ILE A 298 -5.29 -13.06 -9.29
CA ILE A 298 -6.51 -12.24 -9.47
C ILE A 298 -6.82 -11.61 -8.12
N THR A 299 -6.85 -10.28 -8.04
CA THR A 299 -6.78 -9.62 -6.72
C THR A 299 -7.55 -8.32 -6.64
N GLY A 300 -8.25 -8.13 -5.51
CA GLY A 300 -8.79 -6.84 -5.07
C GLY A 300 -7.84 -6.03 -4.18
N ARG A 301 -6.59 -6.49 -4.02
CA ARG A 301 -5.54 -5.87 -3.20
C ARG A 301 -4.36 -5.47 -4.10
N MET A 302 -4.15 -4.17 -4.24
CA MET A 302 -3.07 -3.59 -5.05
C MET A 302 -1.69 -4.16 -4.73
N HIS A 303 -1.32 -4.29 -3.45
CA HIS A 303 0.01 -4.77 -3.06
C HIS A 303 0.22 -6.28 -3.32
N ALA A 304 -0.87 -7.06 -3.41
CA ALA A 304 -0.78 -8.43 -3.89
C ALA A 304 -0.46 -8.46 -5.40
N ALA A 305 -1.05 -7.54 -6.18
CA ALA A 305 -0.72 -7.36 -7.59
C ALA A 305 0.73 -6.91 -7.77
N ILE A 306 1.16 -5.87 -7.03
CA ILE A 306 2.55 -5.37 -7.06
C ILE A 306 3.54 -6.48 -6.71
N SER A 307 3.28 -7.27 -5.67
CA SER A 307 4.15 -8.40 -5.30
C SER A 307 4.21 -9.46 -6.40
N THR A 308 3.09 -9.76 -7.06
CA THR A 308 3.05 -10.68 -8.21
C THR A 308 3.87 -10.14 -9.38
N PHE A 309 3.70 -8.86 -9.73
CA PHE A 309 4.46 -8.21 -10.78
C PHE A 309 5.94 -8.16 -10.47
N GLN A 310 6.32 -7.82 -9.23
CA GLN A 310 7.71 -7.76 -8.78
C GLN A 310 8.43 -9.10 -8.99
N MET A 311 7.72 -10.20 -8.83
CA MET A 311 8.19 -11.57 -9.08
C MET A 311 8.15 -11.97 -10.58
N GLY A 312 7.79 -11.05 -11.46
CA GLY A 312 7.74 -11.25 -12.91
C GLY A 312 6.53 -12.05 -13.39
N LYS A 313 5.46 -12.11 -12.61
CA LYS A 313 4.22 -12.84 -12.95
C LYS A 313 3.08 -11.87 -13.24
N PRO A 314 2.11 -12.24 -14.10
CA PRO A 314 0.95 -11.40 -14.38
C PRO A 314 -0.06 -11.40 -13.22
N ALA A 315 -0.67 -10.25 -12.96
CA ALA A 315 -1.78 -10.11 -12.01
C ALA A 315 -2.94 -9.32 -12.61
N ILE A 316 -4.13 -9.91 -12.57
CA ILE A 316 -5.39 -9.26 -12.93
C ILE A 316 -5.88 -8.47 -11.71
N SER A 317 -5.86 -7.15 -11.83
CA SER A 317 -6.11 -6.22 -10.74
C SER A 317 -7.53 -5.69 -10.79
N LEU A 318 -8.35 -6.06 -9.80
CA LEU A 318 -9.72 -5.59 -9.63
C LEU A 318 -9.69 -4.23 -8.92
N ALA A 319 -9.70 -3.14 -9.69
CA ALA A 319 -9.40 -1.80 -9.21
C ALA A 319 -10.64 -1.09 -8.65
N TYR A 320 -10.68 -0.88 -7.34
CA TYR A 320 -11.74 -0.08 -6.70
C TYR A 320 -11.44 1.44 -6.67
N SER A 321 -10.26 1.86 -7.13
CA SER A 321 -9.81 3.25 -7.03
C SER A 321 -8.85 3.61 -8.17
N VAL A 322 -8.70 4.92 -8.40
CA VAL A 322 -7.90 5.47 -9.51
C VAL A 322 -6.39 5.18 -9.39
N LYS A 323 -5.89 4.88 -8.20
CA LYS A 323 -4.46 4.61 -7.95
C LYS A 323 -3.92 3.38 -8.69
N TYR A 324 -4.79 2.42 -8.98
CA TYR A 324 -4.43 1.26 -9.81
C TYR A 324 -4.03 1.74 -11.22
N GLY A 325 -4.76 2.69 -11.79
CA GLY A 325 -4.45 3.29 -13.09
C GLY A 325 -3.09 3.99 -13.09
N GLY A 326 -2.80 4.80 -12.07
CA GLY A 326 -1.49 5.46 -11.96
C GLY A 326 -0.32 4.49 -11.82
N ILE A 327 -0.41 3.53 -10.88
CA ILE A 327 0.74 2.66 -10.54
C ILE A 327 0.88 1.49 -11.53
N ILE A 328 -0.21 0.78 -11.82
CA ILE A 328 -0.19 -0.42 -12.67
C ILE A 328 -0.39 -0.03 -14.14
N GLY A 329 -1.26 0.93 -14.42
CA GLY A 329 -1.56 1.37 -15.78
C GLY A 329 -0.43 2.20 -16.38
N GLU A 330 -0.17 3.38 -15.83
CA GLU A 330 0.82 4.33 -16.34
C GLU A 330 2.26 3.91 -15.98
N ASP A 331 2.53 3.71 -14.69
CA ASP A 331 3.90 3.49 -14.22
C ASP A 331 4.43 2.11 -14.66
N LEU A 332 3.66 1.03 -14.52
CA LEU A 332 4.07 -0.30 -15.00
C LEU A 332 3.77 -0.53 -16.49
N GLY A 333 2.87 0.24 -17.09
CA GLY A 333 2.45 0.09 -18.49
C GLY A 333 1.46 -1.04 -18.73
N ARG A 334 0.66 -1.43 -17.72
CA ARG A 334 -0.20 -2.64 -17.73
C ARG A 334 -1.68 -2.32 -17.54
N HIS A 335 -2.20 -1.32 -18.25
CA HIS A 335 -3.65 -1.04 -18.32
C HIS A 335 -4.45 -2.27 -18.76
N ASP A 336 -3.85 -3.11 -19.61
CA ASP A 336 -4.39 -4.38 -20.07
C ASP A 336 -4.57 -5.43 -18.96
N LEU A 337 -4.12 -5.18 -17.73
CA LEU A 337 -4.31 -6.10 -16.59
C LEU A 337 -5.20 -5.50 -15.49
N ILE A 338 -5.84 -4.37 -15.74
CA ILE A 338 -6.75 -3.71 -14.80
C ILE A 338 -8.20 -3.95 -15.19
N ILE A 339 -9.04 -4.31 -14.23
CA ILE A 339 -10.50 -4.32 -14.37
C ILE A 339 -11.04 -3.22 -13.45
N ASP A 340 -11.59 -2.15 -14.03
CA ASP A 340 -12.17 -1.04 -13.26
C ASP A 340 -13.46 -1.52 -12.55
N CYS A 341 -13.41 -1.57 -11.23
CA CYS A 341 -14.48 -2.02 -10.35
C CYS A 341 -15.05 -0.87 -9.49
N LYS A 342 -14.81 0.40 -9.85
CA LYS A 342 -15.42 1.54 -9.13
C LYS A 342 -16.95 1.52 -9.25
N ASP A 343 -17.45 1.10 -10.40
CA ASP A 343 -18.87 0.85 -10.60
C ASP A 343 -19.26 -0.49 -9.98
N LYS A 344 -19.95 -0.43 -8.84
CA LYS A 344 -20.37 -1.61 -8.09
C LYS A 344 -21.39 -2.47 -8.83
N THR A 345 -22.09 -1.91 -9.83
CA THR A 345 -23.09 -2.66 -10.60
C THR A 345 -22.47 -3.84 -11.34
N ILE A 346 -21.19 -3.75 -11.71
CA ILE A 346 -20.42 -4.82 -12.37
C ILE A 346 -20.39 -6.11 -11.53
N TRP A 347 -20.41 -5.99 -10.20
CA TRP A 347 -20.53 -7.13 -9.28
C TRP A 347 -21.98 -7.55 -9.06
N GLU A 348 -22.92 -6.60 -9.06
CA GLU A 348 -24.35 -6.86 -8.81
C GLU A 348 -25.03 -7.60 -9.96
N ASP A 349 -24.65 -7.32 -11.20
CA ASP A 349 -25.19 -7.97 -12.40
C ASP A 349 -24.35 -9.17 -12.89
N GLY A 350 -23.24 -9.46 -12.22
CA GLY A 350 -22.37 -10.60 -12.50
C GLY A 350 -21.41 -10.42 -13.69
N ARG A 351 -21.40 -9.25 -14.37
CA ARG A 351 -20.46 -8.97 -15.46
C ARG A 351 -19.00 -9.15 -15.06
N ILE A 352 -18.68 -8.97 -13.78
CA ILE A 352 -17.34 -9.20 -13.24
C ILE A 352 -16.77 -10.57 -13.61
N VAL A 353 -17.61 -11.62 -13.62
CA VAL A 353 -17.15 -12.98 -13.89
C VAL A 353 -16.59 -13.08 -15.30
N ASP A 354 -17.34 -12.59 -16.30
CA ASP A 354 -16.93 -12.64 -17.70
C ASP A 354 -15.73 -11.73 -17.95
N MET A 355 -15.70 -10.52 -17.38
CA MET A 355 -14.54 -9.63 -17.47
C MET A 355 -13.26 -10.26 -16.92
N VAL A 356 -13.36 -11.01 -15.82
CA VAL A 356 -12.22 -11.74 -15.26
C VAL A 356 -11.80 -12.88 -16.19
N MET A 357 -12.74 -13.64 -16.75
CA MET A 357 -12.44 -14.73 -17.68
C MET A 357 -11.80 -14.23 -18.98
N ASP A 358 -12.31 -13.15 -19.57
CA ASP A 358 -11.70 -12.51 -20.74
C ASP A 358 -10.24 -12.11 -20.47
N ARG A 359 -9.97 -11.65 -19.25
CA ARG A 359 -8.62 -11.26 -18.83
C ARG A 359 -7.71 -12.44 -18.56
N VAL A 360 -8.25 -13.54 -18.02
CA VAL A 360 -7.53 -14.81 -17.88
C VAL A 360 -7.13 -15.34 -19.25
N ASP A 361 -8.07 -15.40 -20.19
CA ASP A 361 -7.82 -15.79 -21.59
C ASP A 361 -6.75 -14.93 -22.25
N TYR A 362 -6.81 -13.61 -22.05
CA TYR A 362 -5.80 -12.68 -22.54
C TYR A 362 -4.42 -12.98 -21.95
N VAL A 363 -4.32 -13.19 -20.63
CA VAL A 363 -3.07 -13.51 -19.94
C VAL A 363 -2.49 -14.81 -20.46
N GLU A 364 -3.30 -15.87 -20.61
CA GLU A 364 -2.84 -17.16 -21.13
C GLU A 364 -2.28 -17.05 -22.55
N LYS A 365 -3.02 -16.38 -23.44
CA LYS A 365 -2.60 -16.17 -24.85
C LYS A 365 -1.32 -15.34 -24.98
N ASN A 366 -1.02 -14.48 -23.99
CA ASN A 366 0.09 -13.52 -24.04
C ASN A 366 1.17 -13.79 -22.99
N TYR A 367 1.13 -14.91 -22.27
CA TYR A 367 1.89 -15.09 -21.04
C TYR A 367 3.41 -14.82 -21.17
N PRO A 368 4.14 -15.39 -22.17
CA PRO A 368 5.57 -15.15 -22.29
C PRO A 368 5.90 -13.68 -22.57
N ARG A 369 5.08 -13.02 -23.39
CA ARG A 369 5.21 -11.59 -23.71
C ARG A 369 4.99 -10.73 -22.46
N LEU A 370 3.89 -10.98 -21.74
CA LEU A 370 3.55 -10.27 -20.51
C LEU A 370 4.65 -10.43 -19.46
N GLN A 371 5.13 -11.66 -19.22
CA GLN A 371 6.22 -11.90 -18.28
C GLN A 371 7.48 -11.09 -18.63
N LYS A 372 7.88 -11.05 -19.91
CA LYS A 372 9.03 -10.25 -20.36
C LYS A 372 8.82 -8.75 -20.13
N GLU A 373 7.67 -8.23 -20.54
CA GLU A 373 7.33 -6.80 -20.41
C GLU A 373 7.22 -6.38 -18.94
N ILE A 374 6.62 -7.20 -18.08
CA ILE A 374 6.51 -6.99 -16.63
C ILE A 374 7.91 -6.91 -16.01
N LYS A 375 8.81 -7.87 -16.30
CA LYS A 375 10.19 -7.86 -15.77
C LYS A 375 10.95 -6.59 -16.17
N ILE A 376 10.76 -6.09 -17.39
CA ILE A 376 11.36 -4.81 -17.84
C ILE A 376 10.76 -3.64 -17.06
N GLY A 377 9.43 -3.58 -16.93
CA GLY A 377 8.72 -2.54 -16.19
C GLY A 377 9.15 -2.49 -14.73
N VAL A 378 9.20 -3.62 -14.05
CA VAL A 378 9.64 -3.75 -12.65
C VAL A 378 11.06 -3.24 -12.46
N LYS A 379 12.01 -3.61 -13.33
CA LYS A 379 13.40 -3.11 -13.24
C LYS A 379 13.45 -1.58 -13.35
N ARG A 380 12.62 -0.97 -14.20
CA ARG A 380 12.53 0.49 -14.30
C ARG A 380 11.95 1.10 -13.02
N LEU A 381 10.89 0.53 -12.47
CA LEU A 381 10.25 1.00 -11.25
C LEU A 381 11.15 0.85 -10.02
N GLN A 382 11.93 -0.24 -9.93
CA GLN A 382 12.95 -0.43 -8.89
C GLN A 382 14.00 0.68 -8.93
N LYS A 383 14.51 1.05 -10.12
CA LYS A 383 15.44 2.18 -10.26
C LYS A 383 14.82 3.50 -9.80
N LYS A 384 13.54 3.74 -10.12
CA LYS A 384 12.81 4.96 -9.72
C LYS A 384 12.56 5.00 -8.21
N ALA A 385 12.27 3.85 -7.58
CA ALA A 385 12.15 3.73 -6.12
C ALA A 385 13.50 3.93 -5.41
N MET A 386 14.59 3.38 -5.93
CA MET A 386 15.94 3.60 -5.39
C MET A 386 16.40 5.05 -5.52
N ALA A 387 16.16 5.70 -6.67
CA ALA A 387 16.49 7.12 -6.85
C ALA A 387 15.78 8.02 -5.81
N GLN A 388 14.53 7.69 -5.44
CA GLN A 388 13.83 8.35 -4.35
C GLN A 388 14.54 8.14 -3.01
N ILE A 389 14.95 6.91 -2.68
CA ILE A 389 15.64 6.60 -1.43
C ILE A 389 17.01 7.29 -1.37
N GLU A 390 17.75 7.32 -2.48
CA GLU A 390 19.05 7.99 -2.59
C GLU A 390 18.94 9.50 -2.36
N ASP A 391 17.93 10.17 -2.93
CA ASP A 391 17.69 11.59 -2.68
C ASP A 391 17.33 11.86 -1.21
N ILE A 392 16.50 11.01 -0.59
CA ILE A 392 16.19 11.08 0.84
C ILE A 392 17.47 10.89 1.66
N ALA A 393 18.26 9.85 1.38
CA ALA A 393 19.51 9.55 2.09
C ALA A 393 20.52 10.70 2.00
N LYS A 394 20.63 11.34 0.83
CA LYS A 394 21.46 12.54 0.64
C LYS A 394 21.02 13.69 1.54
N LYS A 395 19.73 14.03 1.54
CA LYS A 395 19.17 15.10 2.38
C LYS A 395 19.31 14.80 3.87
N LEU A 396 19.13 13.53 4.26
CA LEU A 396 19.36 13.07 5.63
C LEU A 396 20.83 13.23 6.07
N LYS A 397 21.79 12.98 5.16
CA LYS A 397 23.21 13.20 5.43
C LYS A 397 23.56 14.68 5.59
N GLU A 398 22.94 15.56 4.82
CA GLU A 398 23.08 17.01 4.97
C GLU A 398 22.57 17.48 6.34
N ILE A 399 21.45 16.93 6.81
CA ILE A 399 20.90 17.18 8.15
C ILE A 399 21.87 16.69 9.24
N ASP A 400 22.43 15.49 9.11
CA ASP A 400 23.39 14.94 10.09
C ASP A 400 24.70 15.76 10.14
N ASN A 401 25.19 16.22 9.00
CA ASN A 401 26.39 17.05 8.93
C ASN A 401 26.16 18.44 9.55
N GLY A 402 24.97 19.02 9.40
CA GLY A 402 24.63 20.32 10.00
C GLY A 402 24.49 20.28 11.54
N LYS A 403 24.49 19.08 12.14
CA LYS A 403 24.49 18.88 13.60
C LYS A 403 25.88 18.78 14.21
N LYS A 404 26.89 18.42 13.40
CA LYS A 404 28.29 18.37 13.81
C LYS A 404 28.90 19.75 13.67
#